data_AF-A0A966TI38-F1
#
_entry.id   AF-A0A966TI38-F1
#
_cell.length_a   1.000
_cell.length_b   1.000
_cell.length_c   1.000
_cell.angle_alpha   90.00
_cell.angle_beta   90.00
_cell.angle_gamma   90.00
#
_symmetry.space_group_name_H-M   'P 1'
#
loop_
_entity.id
_entity.type
_entity.pdbx_description
1 polymer ?
#
loop_
_entity_poly.entity_id
_entity_poly.type
_entity_poly.pdbx_seq_one_letter_code
_entity_poly.pdbx_strand_id
1 'polypeptide(L)'
;EPTRFISPWLTKTDNPKLPQKWIDNGMRHSFASYYLAYTQDAARTALACGHSVSMLLGTYKTVALNGASITQEVAKRYFEIRPATAENIVPIRHAKSKRA
;
A
#
# COMPACT_ATOMS: atom_id res chain seq x y z
N GLU A 1 -22.42 13.32 -17.56
CA GLU A 1 -21.41 13.27 -16.48
C GLU A 1 -20.03 13.04 -17.09
N PRO A 2 -19.13 14.02 -17.08
CA PRO A 2 -17.82 13.85 -17.69
C PRO A 2 -16.82 13.23 -16.69
N THR A 3 -15.94 12.39 -17.23
CA THR A 3 -14.67 11.89 -16.65
C THR A 3 -14.70 10.81 -15.57
N ARG A 4 -15.26 9.63 -15.87
CA ARG A 4 -14.70 8.38 -15.33
C ARG A 4 -13.81 7.74 -16.38
N PHE A 5 -12.57 8.23 -16.50
CA PHE A 5 -11.56 7.60 -17.34
C PHE A 5 -11.13 6.31 -16.65
N ILE A 6 -11.84 5.21 -16.90
CA ILE A 6 -11.43 3.89 -16.43
C ILE A 6 -10.35 3.41 -17.40
N SER A 7 -9.11 3.38 -16.94
CA SER A 7 -7.99 2.95 -17.76
C SER A 7 -8.15 1.49 -18.21
N PRO A 8 -7.91 1.15 -19.50
CA PRO A 8 -8.17 -0.19 -20.07
C PRO A 8 -7.47 -1.36 -19.35
N TRP A 9 -6.33 -1.10 -18.71
CA TRP A 9 -5.57 -2.09 -17.93
C TRP A 9 -6.16 -2.38 -16.54
N LEU A 10 -7.13 -1.59 -16.07
CA LEU A 10 -7.81 -1.83 -14.79
C LEU A 10 -9.00 -2.79 -14.93
N THR A 11 -9.48 -3.02 -16.15
CA THR A 11 -10.70 -3.80 -16.44
C THR A 11 -10.42 -5.27 -16.75
N LYS A 12 -9.16 -5.65 -16.97
CA LYS A 12 -8.77 -7.01 -17.36
C LYS A 12 -7.69 -7.54 -16.42
N THR A 13 -8.10 -8.06 -15.27
CA THR A 13 -7.26 -8.97 -14.50
C THR A 13 -7.74 -10.39 -14.80
N ASP A 14 -6.96 -11.18 -15.54
CA ASP A 14 -7.25 -12.61 -15.77
C ASP A 14 -7.03 -13.46 -14.50
N ASN A 15 -6.61 -12.83 -13.40
CA ASN A 15 -6.42 -13.47 -12.12
C ASN A 15 -7.78 -13.59 -11.39
N PRO A 16 -8.32 -14.81 -11.22
CA PRO A 16 -9.62 -15.02 -10.56
C PRO A 16 -9.63 -14.62 -9.08
N LYS A 17 -8.47 -14.34 -8.49
CA LYS A 17 -8.33 -13.91 -7.08
C LYS A 17 -8.30 -12.41 -6.90
N LEU A 18 -8.22 -11.63 -7.98
CA LEU A 18 -8.25 -10.17 -7.90
C LEU A 18 -9.67 -9.66 -8.11
N PRO A 19 -10.13 -8.69 -7.30
CA PRO A 19 -11.45 -8.12 -7.47
C PRO A 19 -11.52 -7.39 -8.81
N GLN A 20 -12.58 -7.65 -9.57
CA GLN A 20 -12.86 -7.02 -10.87
C GLN A 20 -13.09 -5.50 -10.77
N LYS A 21 -13.30 -5.00 -9.54
CA LYS A 21 -13.49 -3.59 -9.21
C LYS A 21 -12.42 -3.15 -8.20
N TRP A 22 -11.95 -1.92 -8.34
CA TRP A 22 -11.08 -1.30 -7.35
C TRP A 22 -11.73 -1.31 -5.96
N ILE A 23 -11.00 -1.81 -4.96
CA ILE A 23 -11.48 -1.83 -3.58
C ILE A 23 -11.33 -0.44 -2.97
N ASP A 24 -12.41 0.08 -2.40
CA ASP A 24 -12.38 1.32 -1.65
C ASP A 24 -11.41 1.22 -0.47
N ASN A 25 -10.56 2.23 -0.30
CA ASN A 25 -9.52 2.26 0.73
C ASN A 25 -8.51 1.09 0.69
N GLY A 26 -8.40 0.36 -0.42
CA GLY A 26 -7.46 -0.78 -0.53
C GLY A 26 -6.04 -0.41 -0.12
N MET A 27 -5.55 0.76 -0.54
CA MET A 27 -4.21 1.25 -0.16
C MET A 27 -4.07 1.51 1.35
N ARG A 28 -5.11 2.02 2.02
CA ARG A 28 -5.10 2.24 3.48
C ARG A 28 -5.08 0.91 4.23
N HIS A 29 -5.83 -0.08 3.76
CA HIS A 29 -5.80 -1.42 4.33
C HIS A 29 -4.46 -2.11 4.12
N SER A 30 -3.86 -2.00 2.92
CA SER A 30 -2.50 -2.49 2.67
C SER A 30 -1.49 -1.81 3.59
N PHE A 31 -1.55 -0.47 3.70
CA PHE A 31 -0.69 0.29 4.59
C PHE A 31 -0.81 -0.16 6.05
N ALA A 32 -2.03 -0.30 6.58
CA ALA A 32 -2.24 -0.71 7.97
C ALA A 32 -1.65 -2.10 8.27
N SER A 33 -1.85 -3.08 7.37
CA SER A 33 -1.30 -4.43 7.52
C SER A 33 0.24 -4.44 7.55
N TYR A 34 0.87 -3.79 6.55
CA TYR A 34 2.33 -3.76 6.47
C TYR A 34 2.95 -2.88 7.55
N TYR A 35 2.34 -1.74 7.90
CA TYR A 35 2.86 -0.84 8.93
C TYR A 35 2.80 -1.47 10.32
N LEU A 36 1.75 -2.26 10.61
CA LEU A 36 1.68 -3.04 11.85
C LEU A 36 2.79 -4.08 11.93
N ALA A 37 3.02 -4.84 10.85
CA ALA A 37 4.10 -5.82 10.80
C ALA A 37 5.50 -5.19 10.86
N TYR A 38 5.65 -3.98 10.28
CA TYR A 38 6.91 -3.24 10.27
C TYR A 38 7.27 -2.66 11.65
N THR A 39 6.31 -2.00 12.30
CA THR A 39 6.53 -1.31 13.58
C THR A 39 6.36 -2.21 14.79
N GLN A 40 5.61 -3.31 14.65
CA GLN A 40 5.20 -4.21 15.73
C GLN A 40 4.49 -3.48 16.90
N ASP A 41 4.02 -2.25 16.66
CA ASP A 41 3.36 -1.40 17.64
C ASP A 41 1.96 -1.02 17.14
N ALA A 42 0.96 -1.62 17.79
CA ALA A 42 -0.43 -1.41 17.45
C ALA A 42 -0.93 -0.01 17.81
N ALA A 43 -0.41 0.62 18.86
CA ALA A 43 -0.81 1.97 19.27
C ALA A 43 -0.30 3.01 18.27
N ARG A 44 0.97 2.90 17.87
CA ARG A 44 1.56 3.76 16.84
C ARG A 44 0.86 3.59 15.49
N THR A 45 0.59 2.36 15.08
CA THR A 45 -0.12 2.06 13.83
C THR A 45 -1.55 2.60 13.86
N ALA A 46 -2.23 2.48 15.00
CA ALA A 46 -3.59 3.00 15.19
C ALA A 46 -3.63 4.53 15.09
N LEU A 47 -2.66 5.22 15.69
CA LEU A 47 -2.52 6.68 15.58
C LEU A 47 -2.24 7.11 14.14
N ALA A 48 -1.34 6.41 13.43
CA ALA A 48 -1.01 6.71 12.04
C ALA A 48 -2.19 6.50 11.07
N CYS A 49 -3.03 5.50 11.35
CA CYS A 49 -4.18 5.15 10.52
C CYS A 49 -5.49 5.80 10.97
N GLY A 50 -5.54 6.50 12.11
CA GLY A 50 -6.79 6.99 12.70
C GLY A 50 -7.76 5.86 13.09
N HIS A 51 -7.24 4.74 13.59
CA HIS A 51 -8.02 3.59 14.04
C HIS A 51 -8.03 3.49 15.57
N SER A 52 -8.94 2.70 16.13
CA SER A 52 -8.78 2.20 17.49
C SER A 52 -7.85 0.99 17.51
N VAL A 53 -7.08 0.82 18.59
CA VAL A 53 -6.14 -0.31 18.72
C VAL A 53 -6.85 -1.66 18.67
N SER A 54 -8.03 -1.75 19.29
CA SER A 54 -8.85 -2.98 19.29
C SER A 54 -9.29 -3.38 17.88
N MET A 55 -9.82 -2.43 17.09
CA MET A 55 -10.19 -2.68 15.70
C MET A 55 -8.96 -3.11 14.88
N LEU A 56 -7.83 -2.42 15.09
CA LEU A 56 -6.61 -2.71 14.35
C LEU A 56 -6.12 -4.14 14.59
N LEU A 57 -6.05 -4.58 15.84
CA LEU A 57 -5.63 -5.94 16.18
C LEU A 57 -6.62 -7.00 15.72
N GLY A 58 -7.93 -6.71 15.75
CA GLY A 58 -8.96 -7.63 15.25
C GLY A 58 -8.90 -7.81 13.73
N THR A 59 -8.62 -6.74 12.98
CA THR A 59 -8.67 -6.75 11.51
C THR A 59 -7.35 -7.10 10.85
N TYR A 60 -6.21 -6.59 11.36
CA TYR A 60 -4.93 -6.64 10.64
C TYR A 60 -3.93 -7.66 11.18
N LYS A 61 -4.09 -8.13 12.43
CA LYS A 61 -3.19 -9.14 13.03
C LYS A 61 -3.25 -10.49 12.31
N THR A 62 -4.40 -10.82 11.73
CA THR A 62 -4.67 -12.11 11.08
C THR A 62 -4.43 -12.10 9.58
N VAL A 63 -4.01 -10.96 9.00
CA VAL A 63 -3.83 -10.84 7.56
C VAL A 63 -2.61 -11.67 7.14
N ALA A 64 -2.88 -12.69 6.32
CA ALA A 64 -1.88 -13.55 5.73
C ALA A 64 -1.72 -13.23 4.23
N LEU A 65 -0.47 -13.15 3.77
CA LEU A 65 -0.12 -13.09 2.36
C LEU A 65 0.26 -14.50 1.91
N ASN A 66 -0.44 -15.06 0.92
CA ASN A 66 -0.19 -16.40 0.37
C ASN A 66 -0.23 -17.55 1.41
N GLY A 67 -1.08 -17.43 2.45
CA GLY A 67 -1.20 -18.44 3.50
C GLY A 67 -0.16 -18.32 4.63
N ALA A 68 0.74 -17.33 4.57
CA ALA A 68 1.68 -17.01 5.63
C ALA A 68 1.41 -15.62 6.22
N SER A 69 1.55 -15.46 7.53
CA SER A 69 1.43 -14.15 8.20
C SER A 69 2.41 -13.14 7.60
N ILE A 70 1.99 -11.87 7.49
CA ILE A 70 2.87 -10.81 7.01
C ILE A 70 4.03 -10.63 7.99
N THR A 71 5.25 -10.94 7.54
CA THR A 71 6.46 -10.75 8.34
C THR A 71 7.02 -9.35 8.19
N GLN A 72 7.92 -8.97 9.10
CA GLN A 72 8.57 -7.66 9.09
C GLN A 72 9.41 -7.45 7.82
N GLU A 73 10.02 -8.52 7.28
CA GLU A 73 10.81 -8.48 6.04
C GLU A 73 9.94 -8.17 4.82
N VAL A 74 8.74 -8.77 4.75
CA VAL A 74 7.76 -8.50 3.69
C VAL A 74 7.30 -7.05 3.78
N ALA A 75 7.00 -6.58 4.99
CA ALA A 75 6.61 -5.19 5.20
C ALA A 75 7.72 -4.20 4.79
N LYS A 76 8.98 -4.52 5.10
CA LYS A 76 10.13 -3.72 4.66
C LYS A 76 10.20 -3.64 3.12
N ARG A 77 10.06 -4.77 2.43
CA ARG A 77 10.03 -4.81 0.95
C ARG A 77 8.91 -3.95 0.37
N TYR A 78 7.72 -3.96 0.99
CA TYR A 78 6.60 -3.11 0.58
C TYR A 78 6.96 -1.61 0.62
N PHE A 79 7.64 -1.16 1.68
CA PHE A 79 8.05 0.25 1.81
C PHE A 79 9.29 0.61 0.99
N GLU A 80 10.06 -0.38 0.54
CA GLU A 80 11.22 -0.19 -0.34
C GLU A 80 10.88 -0.14 -1.83
N ILE A 81 9.60 -0.30 -2.21
CA ILE A 81 9.15 -0.17 -3.59
C ILE A 81 9.54 1.21 -4.12
N ARG A 82 10.43 1.23 -5.10
CA ARG A 82 10.91 2.43 -5.80
C ARG A 82 10.73 2.24 -7.30
N PRO A 83 10.42 3.31 -8.05
CA PRO A 83 10.38 3.23 -9.50
C PRO A 83 11.78 2.91 -10.04
N ALA A 84 11.85 2.11 -11.09
CA ALA A 84 13.08 1.94 -11.83
C ALA A 84 13.52 3.28 -12.43
N THR A 85 14.83 3.54 -12.43
CA THR A 85 15.39 4.70 -13.14
C THR A 85 15.21 4.48 -14.63
N ALA A 86 14.33 5.25 -15.26
CA ALA A 86 14.13 5.25 -16.70
C ALA A 86 15.00 6.34 -17.36
N GLU A 87 15.51 6.07 -18.57
CA GLU A 87 16.36 7.00 -19.32
C GLU A 87 15.63 8.31 -19.70
N ASN A 88 14.30 8.25 -19.84
CA ASN A 88 13.46 9.37 -20.26
C ASN A 88 12.86 10.20 -19.11
N ILE A 89 13.46 10.16 -17.92
CA ILE A 89 13.01 10.99 -16.79
C ILE A 89 13.51 12.41 -17.01
N VAL A 90 12.67 13.28 -17.56
CA VAL A 90 12.96 14.73 -17.62
C VAL A 90 12.77 15.31 -16.22
N PRO A 91 13.82 15.82 -15.54
CA PRO A 91 13.67 16.45 -14.24
C PRO A 91 12.77 17.69 -14.37
N ILE A 92 11.79 17.80 -13.47
CA ILE A 92 10.97 19.01 -13.37
C ILE A 92 11.91 20.17 -13.06
N ARG A 93 11.97 21.17 -13.95
CA ARG A 93 12.95 22.28 -13.94
C ARG A 93 13.09 23.04 -12.61
N HIS A 94 12.11 22.90 -11.70
CA HIS A 94 12.06 23.57 -10.40
C HIS A 94 12.30 22.66 -9.19
N ALA A 95 12.55 21.37 -9.40
CA ALA A 95 12.91 20.47 -8.31
C ALA A 95 14.39 20.67 -7.94
N LYS A 96 14.70 21.80 -7.31
CA LYS A 96 15.98 21.93 -6.58
C LYS A 96 16.00 20.82 -5.54
N SER A 97 16.93 19.88 -5.68
CA SER A 97 17.24 18.93 -4.63
C SER A 97 17.58 19.71 -3.35
N LYS A 98 16.67 19.71 -2.37
CA LYS A 98 17.03 20.04 -0.99
C LYS A 98 17.50 18.77 -0.32
N ARG A 99 18.74 18.35 -0.56
CA ARG A 99 19.48 17.45 0.33
C ARG A 99 20.96 17.80 0.32
N ALA A 100 21.41 18.43 1.41
CA ALA A 100 22.71 18.23 2.04
C ALA A 100 22.46 17.41 3.30
#